data_AF-E3D7G7-F1
#
_entry.id   AF-E3D7G7-F1
#
_cell.length_a   1.000
_cell.length_b   1.000
_cell.length_c   1.000
_cell.angle_alpha   90.00
_cell.angle_beta   90.00
_cell.angle_gamma   90.00
#
_symmetry.space_group_name_H-M   'P 1'
#
loop_
_entity.id
_entity.type
_entity.pdbx_description
1 polymer ?
#
loop_
_entity_poly.entity_id
_entity_poly.type
_entity_poly.pdbx_seq_one_letter_code
_entity_poly.pdbx_strand_id
1 'polypeptide(L)'
;MKLEIAKKSVKRTTIYFGKKSINEAYTLAANFKDAILRMDDRQDKLIDVVLGVTFNNLKPKTDVPAAGATIVEIKGCADFNSMKNLPKSANHNPVQ
;
A
#
# COMPACT_ATOMS: atom_id res chain seq x y z
N MET A 1 -15.61 18.09 26.79
CA MET A 1 -15.09 17.91 25.42
C MET A 1 -14.75 16.44 25.23
N LYS A 2 -15.60 15.69 24.51
CA LYS A 2 -15.36 14.26 24.24
C LYS A 2 -14.39 14.21 23.07
N LEU A 3 -13.13 13.87 23.35
CA LEU A 3 -12.12 13.68 22.32
C LEU A 3 -12.43 12.33 21.64
N GLU A 4 -13.37 12.31 20.71
CA GLU A 4 -13.49 11.20 19.78
C GLU A 4 -12.33 11.29 18.80
N ILE A 5 -11.17 10.78 19.21
CA ILE A 5 -10.26 10.18 18.25
C ILE A 5 -11.01 8.95 17.76
N ALA A 6 -11.85 9.12 16.73
CA ALA A 6 -12.32 8.00 15.95
C ALA A 6 -11.04 7.38 15.36
N LYS A 7 -10.46 6.42 16.07
CA LYS A 7 -9.41 5.55 15.57
C LYS A 7 -10.07 4.81 14.42
N LYS A 8 -10.03 5.41 13.22
CA LYS A 8 -10.62 4.86 12.00
C LYS A 8 -9.92 3.53 11.78
N SER A 9 -10.53 2.47 12.27
CA SER A 9 -10.03 1.12 12.09
C SER A 9 -10.14 0.82 10.60
N VAL A 10 -9.01 0.63 9.93
CA VAL A 10 -9.01 0.14 8.56
C VAL A 10 -9.41 -1.34 8.60
N LYS A 11 -10.41 -1.71 7.80
CA LYS A 11 -10.90 -3.10 7.80
C LYS A 11 -9.86 -4.04 7.20
N ARG A 12 -9.36 -3.69 6.01
CA ARG A 12 -8.36 -4.44 5.23
C ARG A 12 -6.99 -3.76 5.34
N THR A 13 -5.93 -4.55 5.33
CA THR A 13 -4.56 -4.03 5.25
C THR A 13 -4.42 -3.14 4.03
N THR A 14 -3.86 -1.94 4.22
CA THR A 14 -3.68 -0.95 3.16
C THR A 14 -2.22 -0.57 3.07
N ILE A 15 -1.68 -0.61 1.87
CA ILE A 15 -0.30 -0.23 1.54
C ILE A 15 -0.37 1.13 0.86
N TYR A 16 0.23 2.14 1.49
CA TYR A 16 0.33 3.50 0.95
C TYR A 16 1.70 3.73 0.34
N PHE A 17 1.73 4.35 -0.83
CA PHE A 17 2.96 4.54 -1.61
C PHE A 17 2.83 5.72 -2.57
N GLY A 18 3.98 6.21 -3.03
CA GLY A 18 4.07 7.25 -4.05
C GLY A 18 4.55 6.72 -5.40
N LYS A 19 4.62 7.61 -6.39
CA LYS A 19 5.04 7.30 -7.76
C LYS A 19 6.40 6.57 -7.83
N LYS A 20 7.35 6.91 -6.95
CA LYS A 20 8.70 6.36 -6.99
C LYS A 20 8.82 4.91 -6.49
N SER A 21 7.77 4.39 -5.85
CA SER A 21 7.79 3.06 -5.22
C SER A 21 6.68 2.15 -5.73
N ILE A 22 6.21 2.34 -6.97
CA ILE A 22 5.11 1.54 -7.54
C ILE A 22 5.49 0.07 -7.55
N ASN A 23 6.66 -0.28 -8.09
CA ASN A 23 7.08 -1.67 -8.23
C ASN A 23 7.26 -2.33 -6.85
N GLU A 24 7.90 -1.62 -5.93
CA GLU A 24 8.13 -2.06 -4.55
C GLU A 24 6.82 -2.27 -3.79
N ALA A 25 5.82 -1.41 -4.02
CA ALA A 25 4.49 -1.57 -3.41
C ALA A 25 3.78 -2.81 -3.95
N TYR A 26 3.88 -3.09 -5.26
CA TYR A 26 3.37 -4.32 -5.86
C TYR A 26 4.10 -5.57 -5.35
N THR A 27 5.43 -5.52 -5.24
CA THR A 27 6.23 -6.60 -4.64
C THR A 27 5.82 -6.85 -3.20
N LEU A 28 5.62 -5.80 -2.39
CA LEU A 28 5.19 -5.93 -1.01
C LEU A 28 3.76 -6.49 -0.92
N ALA A 29 2.83 -6.01 -1.75
CA ALA A 29 1.45 -6.48 -1.80
C ALA A 29 1.33 -7.98 -2.11
N ALA A 30 2.26 -8.54 -2.87
CA ALA A 30 2.29 -9.97 -3.16
C ALA A 30 2.38 -10.85 -1.90
N ASN A 31 2.90 -10.31 -0.79
CA ASN A 31 2.98 -11.00 0.51
C ASN A 31 1.64 -11.05 1.26
N PHE A 32 0.63 -10.28 0.84
CA PHE A 32 -0.67 -10.20 1.52
C PHE A 32 -1.76 -10.90 0.71
N LYS A 33 -2.75 -11.46 1.40
CA LYS A 33 -3.92 -12.11 0.77
C LYS A 33 -4.77 -11.12 -0.01
N ASP A 34 -5.06 -9.97 0.60
CA ASP A 34 -6.03 -9.01 0.08
C ASP A 34 -5.66 -7.55 0.44
N ALA A 35 -4.37 -7.19 0.42
CA ALA A 35 -3.97 -5.81 0.67
C ALA A 35 -4.55 -4.85 -0.39
N ILE A 36 -4.95 -3.66 0.07
CA ILE A 36 -5.34 -2.55 -0.80
C ILE A 36 -4.09 -1.73 -1.11
N LEU A 37 -3.79 -1.54 -2.39
CA LEU A 37 -2.80 -0.57 -2.84
C LEU A 37 -3.46 0.81 -2.95
N ARG A 38 -2.95 1.81 -2.23
CA ARG A 38 -3.47 3.18 -2.27
C ARG A 38 -2.35 4.18 -2.49
N MET A 39 -2.28 4.72 -3.70
CA MET A 39 -1.33 5.77 -4.01
C MET A 39 -1.74 7.10 -3.38
N ASP A 40 -0.77 7.83 -2.84
CA ASP A 40 -0.92 9.20 -2.35
C ASP A 40 0.14 10.12 -2.97
N ASP A 41 0.15 11.39 -2.56
CA ASP A 41 1.02 12.40 -3.15
C ASP A 41 2.47 12.40 -2.64
N ARG A 42 2.92 11.40 -1.88
CA ARG A 42 4.32 11.32 -1.44
C ARG A 42 5.26 11.23 -2.64
N GLN A 43 6.41 11.90 -2.54
CA GLN A 43 7.40 12.04 -3.61
C GLN A 43 8.70 11.28 -3.32
N ASP A 44 8.76 10.59 -2.19
CA ASP A 44 9.91 9.86 -1.69
C ASP A 44 9.72 8.35 -1.94
N LYS A 45 10.58 7.50 -1.39
CA LYS A 45 10.44 6.04 -1.56
C LYS A 45 9.70 5.32 -0.43
N LEU A 46 9.17 6.04 0.55
CA LEU A 46 8.55 5.43 1.73
C LEU A 46 7.27 4.67 1.35
N ILE A 47 7.12 3.47 1.89
CA ILE A 47 5.91 2.66 1.78
C ILE A 47 5.40 2.38 3.19
N ASP A 48 4.14 2.71 3.44
CA ASP A 48 3.50 2.43 4.72
C ASP A 48 2.58 1.21 4.61
N VAL A 49 2.66 0.31 5.58
CA VAL A 49 1.70 -0.78 5.75
C VAL A 49 0.84 -0.51 6.97
N VAL A 50 -0.44 -0.23 6.75
CA VAL A 50 -1.42 -0.11 7.84
C VAL A 50 -2.18 -1.43 7.93
N LEU A 51 -1.92 -2.18 9.01
CA LEU A 51 -2.57 -3.47 9.25
C LEU A 51 -4.05 -3.29 9.55
N GLY A 52 -4.89 -4.00 8.77
CA GLY A 52 -6.33 -4.02 8.97
C GLY A 52 -6.76 -4.96 10.08
N VAL A 53 -7.99 -4.80 10.58
CA VAL A 53 -8.55 -5.71 11.59
C VAL A 53 -8.72 -7.15 11.07
N THR A 54 -8.77 -7.34 9.75
CA THR A 54 -8.83 -8.68 9.13
C THR A 54 -7.44 -9.27 8.86
N PHE A 55 -6.35 -8.55 9.18
CA PHE A 55 -5.01 -9.09 9.05
C PHE A 55 -4.78 -10.21 10.05
N ASN A 56 -4.31 -11.35 9.56
CA ASN A 56 -3.98 -12.49 10.42
C ASN A 56 -2.53 -12.94 10.24
N ASN A 57 -2.05 -13.02 8.99
CA ASN A 57 -0.69 -13.39 8.66
C ASN A 57 -0.36 -12.98 7.21
N LEU A 58 0.93 -12.98 6.89
CA LEU A 58 1.40 -12.97 5.51
C LEU A 58 1.06 -14.29 4.82
N LYS A 59 1.13 -14.29 3.49
CA LYS A 59 1.08 -15.52 2.70
C LYS A 59 2.29 -16.41 3.02
N PRO A 60 2.14 -17.74 2.93
CA PRO A 60 3.27 -18.65 2.93
C PRO A 60 4.28 -18.28 1.85
N LYS A 61 5.57 -18.50 2.10
CA LYS A 61 6.64 -18.19 1.13
C LYS A 61 6.44 -18.89 -0.23
N THR A 62 5.81 -20.07 -0.23
CA THR A 62 5.47 -20.83 -1.45
C THR A 62 4.49 -20.09 -2.36
N ASP A 63 3.71 -19.16 -1.81
CA ASP A 63 2.66 -18.44 -2.51
C ASP A 63 3.09 -17.00 -2.87
N VAL A 64 4.33 -16.64 -2.52
CA VAL A 64 4.95 -15.35 -2.86
C VAL A 64 5.83 -15.54 -4.09
N PRO A 65 5.71 -14.70 -5.12
CA PRO A 65 6.56 -14.78 -6.30
C PRO A 65 8.04 -14.70 -5.95
N ALA A 66 8.86 -15.49 -6.65
CA ALA A 66 10.31 -15.44 -6.51
C ALA A 66 10.87 -14.09 -7.02
N ALA A 67 12.06 -13.72 -6.55
CA ALA A 67 12.77 -12.56 -7.07
C ALA A 67 12.96 -12.68 -8.59
N GLY A 68 12.72 -11.59 -9.32
CA GLY A 68 12.78 -11.55 -10.79
C GLY A 68 11.52 -12.03 -11.50
N ALA A 69 10.49 -12.51 -10.77
CA ALA A 69 9.20 -12.79 -11.37
C ALA A 69 8.55 -11.51 -11.93
N THR A 70 7.82 -11.65 -13.04
CA THR A 70 7.07 -10.56 -13.65
C THR A 70 6.00 -10.03 -12.69
N ILE A 71 5.97 -8.70 -12.49
CA ILE A 71 4.88 -8.05 -11.76
C ILE A 71 3.65 -8.05 -12.65
N VAL A 72 2.56 -8.62 -12.15
CA VAL A 72 1.26 -8.65 -12.83
C VAL A 72 0.40 -7.51 -12.28
N GLU A 73 -0.28 -6.81 -13.18
CA GLU A 73 -1.23 -5.76 -12.79
C GLU A 73 -2.38 -6.33 -11.95
N ILE A 74 -2.79 -5.59 -10.92
CA ILE A 74 -3.94 -5.95 -10.10
C ILE A 74 -5.18 -5.36 -10.77
N LYS A 75 -6.16 -6.22 -11.08
CA LYS A 75 -7.42 -5.80 -11.70
C LYS A 75 -8.08 -4.68 -10.88
N GLY A 76 -8.36 -3.56 -11.55
CA GLY A 76 -9.02 -2.39 -10.95
C GLY A 76 -8.07 -1.33 -10.40
N CYS A 77 -6.75 -1.52 -10.49
CA CYS A 77 -5.80 -0.42 -10.31
C CYS A 77 -5.82 0.51 -11.53
N ALA A 78 -5.80 1.83 -11.29
CA ALA A 78 -5.70 2.83 -12.34
C ALA A 78 -4.24 3.02 -12.77
N ASP A 79 -4.02 3.35 -14.05
CA ASP A 79 -2.70 3.74 -14.55
C ASP A 79 -2.24 5.03 -13.85
N PHE A 80 -0.96 5.11 -13.51
CA PHE A 80 -0.40 6.27 -12.83
C PHE A 80 -0.64 7.59 -13.58
N ASN A 81 -0.43 7.61 -14.90
CA ASN A 81 -0.55 8.82 -15.70
C ASN A 81 -2.00 9.30 -15.80
N SER A 82 -2.97 8.42 -15.52
CA SER A 82 -4.39 8.76 -15.49
C SER A 82 -4.86 9.33 -14.14
N MET A 83 -4.07 9.15 -13.07
CA MET A 83 -4.45 9.59 -11.73
C MET A 83 -4.21 11.09 -11.54
N LYS A 84 -5.29 11.83 -11.21
CA LYS A 84 -5.25 13.26 -10.86
C LYS A 84 -5.70 13.44 -9.42
N ASN A 85 -5.20 14.48 -8.75
CA ASN A 85 -5.59 14.86 -7.39
C ASN A 85 -5.44 13.72 -6.36
N LEU A 86 -4.23 13.16 -6.30
CA LEU A 86 -3.91 12.14 -5.30
C LEU A 86 -4.15 12.68 -3.87
N PRO A 87 -4.62 11.83 -2.96
CA PRO A 87 -4.80 12.21 -1.57
C PRO A 87 -3.46 12.64 -0.95
N LYS A 88 -3.51 13.50 0.07
CA LYS A 88 -2.32 13.86 0.83
C LYS A 88 -1.78 12.65 1.59
N SER A 89 -0.46 12.48 1.51
CA SER A 89 0.27 11.56 2.37
C SER A 89 0.15 11.96 3.84
N ALA A 90 0.26 10.96 4.72
CA ALA A 90 0.41 11.23 6.14
C ALA A 90 1.76 11.92 6.39
N ASN A 91 1.86 12.68 7.50
CA ASN A 91 3.14 13.28 7.89
C ASN A 91 4.19 12.18 8.11
N HIS A 92 5.30 12.26 7.38
CA HIS A 92 6.43 11.34 7.47
C HIS A 92 7.74 12.08 7.23
N ASN A 93 8.85 11.46 7.67
CA ASN A 93 10.18 11.91 7.30
C ASN A 93 10.53 11.30 5.94
N PRO A 94 10.91 12.10 4.93
CA PRO A 94 11.20 11.58 3.60
C PRO A 94 12.37 10.61 3.58
N VAL A 95 12.28 9.55 2.77
CA VAL A 95 13.35 8.58 2.50
C VAL A 95 13.71 8.54 1.01
N GLN A 96 15.00 8.34 0.70
CA GLN A 96 15.52 8.35 -0.68
C GLN A 96 15.25 7.07 -1.47
#